data_AF-U2ZL87-F1
#
_entry.id   AF-U2ZL87-F1
#
_cell.length_a   1.000
_cell.length_b   1.000
_cell.length_c   1.000
_cell.angle_alpha   90.00
_cell.angle_beta   90.00
_cell.angle_gamma   90.00
#
_symmetry.space_group_name_H-M   'P 1'
#
loop_
_entity.id
_entity.type
_entity.pdbx_description
1 polymer ?
#
loop_
_entity_poly.entity_id
_entity_poly.type
_entity_poly.pdbx_seq_one_letter_code
_entity_poly.pdbx_strand_id
1 'polypeptide(L)'
;MNQNIEDLIRDIWQSENPIRRTEELSQALQDDTKAVIREVLKNIQARATARSNLTSGSVSNIADDASASVEPRSNQNSLLLLYFAMYDADSLSDVSRDSRERCLKSWSEQTGFSIDVVREAVILGQNGLRPLISASSSNLE
;
A
#
# COMPACT_ATOMS: atom_id res chain seq x y z
N MET A 1 12.41 -8.63 19.20
CA MET A 1 11.37 -7.58 19.28
C MET A 1 10.99 -7.27 17.85
N ASN A 2 9.85 -7.78 17.37
CA ASN A 2 9.37 -7.52 16.02
C ASN A 2 8.96 -6.06 15.92
N GLN A 3 9.51 -5.35 14.95
CA GLN A 3 9.15 -3.96 14.69
C GLN A 3 7.75 -3.93 14.07
N ASN A 4 6.81 -3.31 14.79
CA ASN A 4 5.41 -3.22 14.37
C ASN A 4 5.26 -2.20 13.23
N ILE A 5 4.64 -2.62 12.13
CA ILE A 5 4.39 -1.76 10.96
C ILE A 5 3.53 -0.55 11.35
N GLU A 6 2.55 -0.72 12.25
CA GLU A 6 1.69 0.40 12.65
C GLU A 6 2.47 1.50 13.38
N ASP A 7 3.48 1.11 14.17
CA ASP A 7 4.33 2.06 14.88
C ASP A 7 5.27 2.78 13.89
N LEU A 8 5.81 2.07 12.90
CA LEU A 8 6.57 2.68 11.80
C LEU A 8 5.76 3.72 11.04
N ILE A 9 4.52 3.40 10.67
CA ILE A 9 3.65 4.30 9.91
C ILE A 9 3.23 5.50 10.78
N ARG A 10 3.01 5.28 12.08
CA ARG A 10 2.74 6.37 13.03
C ARG A 10 3.94 7.31 13.18
N ASP A 11 5.15 6.77 13.25
CA ASP A 11 6.39 7.55 13.30
C ASP A 11 6.58 8.41 12.03
N ILE A 12 6.19 7.89 10.86
CA ILE A 12 6.20 8.66 9.60
C ILE A 12 5.21 9.83 9.70
N TRP A 13 3.97 9.55 10.11
CA TRP A 13 2.90 10.53 10.22
C TRP A 13 3.21 11.65 11.22
N GLN A 14 3.86 11.33 12.34
CA GLN A 14 4.21 12.31 13.37
C GLN A 14 5.48 13.12 13.03
N SER A 15 6.19 12.77 11.96
CA SER A 15 7.42 13.47 11.60
C SER A 15 7.16 14.78 10.85
N GLU A 16 8.08 15.74 11.01
CA GLU A 16 8.02 17.00 10.26
C GLU A 16 8.20 16.80 8.74
N ASN A 17 8.85 15.71 8.34
CA ASN A 17 9.08 15.36 6.94
C ASN A 17 8.81 13.86 6.71
N PRO A 18 7.55 13.48 6.42
CA PRO A 18 7.15 12.09 6.24
C PRO A 18 7.94 11.35 5.16
N ILE A 19 8.27 12.02 4.05
CA ILE A 19 9.02 11.40 2.93
C ILE A 19 10.43 11.01 3.38
N ARG A 20 11.17 11.95 3.99
CA ARG A 20 12.51 11.69 4.52
C ARG A 20 12.47 10.63 5.62
N ARG A 21 11.49 10.71 6.52
CA ARG A 21 11.35 9.73 7.61
C ARG A 21 11.09 8.32 7.09
N THR A 22 10.30 8.21 6.03
CA THR A 22 10.05 6.93 5.34
C THR A 22 11.35 6.34 4.79
N GLU A 23 12.19 7.15 4.17
CA GLU A 23 13.50 6.72 3.66
C GLU A 23 14.39 6.16 4.78
N GLU A 24 14.56 6.93 5.86
CA GLU A 24 15.36 6.54 7.03
C GLU A 24 14.88 5.22 7.64
N LEU A 25 13.57 5.09 7.88
CA LEU A 25 12.98 3.89 8.47
C LEU A 25 13.09 2.69 7.53
N SER A 26 12.96 2.89 6.22
CA SER A 26 13.02 1.81 5.23
C SER A 26 14.38 1.11 5.16
N GLN A 27 15.46 1.85 5.46
CA GLN A 27 16.83 1.33 5.47
C GLN A 27 17.09 0.44 6.70
N ALA A 28 16.40 0.71 7.81
CA ALA A 28 16.57 0.02 9.08
C ALA A 28 15.59 -1.16 9.30
N LEU A 29 14.75 -1.48 8.31
CA LEU A 29 13.76 -2.54 8.45
C LEU A 29 14.40 -3.92 8.65
N GLN A 30 13.86 -4.65 9.62
CA GLN A 30 14.13 -6.07 9.82
C GLN A 30 13.50 -6.91 8.70
N ASP A 31 14.09 -8.06 8.39
CA ASP A 31 13.63 -8.90 7.28
C ASP A 31 12.21 -9.45 7.49
N ASP A 32 11.84 -9.76 8.73
CA ASP A 32 10.48 -10.18 9.09
C ASP A 32 9.48 -9.05 8.80
N THR A 33 9.79 -7.82 9.20
CA THR A 33 8.95 -6.64 8.89
C THR A 33 8.84 -6.42 7.37
N LYS A 34 9.93 -6.59 6.61
CA LYS A 34 9.88 -6.53 5.14
C LYS A 34 8.97 -7.62 4.57
N ALA A 35 9.00 -8.84 5.12
CA ALA A 35 8.14 -9.93 4.69
C ALA A 35 6.65 -9.62 4.95
N VAL A 36 6.31 -9.10 6.13
CA VAL A 36 4.93 -8.65 6.44
C VAL A 36 4.49 -7.55 5.47
N ILE A 37 5.32 -6.54 5.21
CA ILE A 37 5.02 -5.46 4.26
C ILE A 37 4.74 -6.03 2.86
N ARG A 38 5.59 -6.97 2.39
CA ARG A 38 5.40 -7.63 1.10
C ARG A 38 4.08 -8.38 1.02
N GLU A 39 3.70 -9.10 2.07
CA GLU A 39 2.44 -9.85 2.10
C GLU A 39 1.22 -8.92 2.11
N VAL A 40 1.26 -7.84 2.89
CA VAL A 40 0.20 -6.81 2.88
C VAL A 40 0.04 -6.22 1.47
N LEU A 41 1.14 -5.84 0.83
CA LEU A 41 1.11 -5.29 -0.54
C LEU A 41 0.59 -6.30 -1.56
N LYS A 42 0.96 -7.57 -1.46
CA LYS A 42 0.45 -8.65 -2.31
C LYS A 42 -1.07 -8.77 -2.18
N ASN A 43 -1.61 -8.67 -0.96
CA ASN A 43 -3.05 -8.68 -0.72
C ASN A 43 -3.76 -7.46 -1.33
N ILE A 44 -3.18 -6.27 -1.20
CA ILE A 44 -3.71 -5.04 -1.84
C ILE A 44 -3.73 -5.21 -3.37
N GLN A 45 -2.64 -5.70 -3.95
CA GLN A 45 -2.54 -5.93 -5.40
C GLN A 45 -3.57 -6.94 -5.89
N ALA A 46 -3.72 -8.07 -5.21
CA ALA A 46 -4.71 -9.08 -5.55
C ALA A 46 -6.14 -8.51 -5.56
N ARG A 47 -6.46 -7.66 -4.59
CA ARG A 47 -7.76 -6.95 -4.52
C ARG A 47 -7.93 -5.93 -5.65
N ALA A 48 -6.88 -5.16 -5.96
CA ALA A 48 -6.91 -4.21 -7.07
C ALA A 48 -7.18 -4.92 -8.41
N THR A 49 -6.48 -6.03 -8.67
CA THR A 49 -6.69 -6.86 -9.86
C THR A 49 -8.11 -7.43 -9.90
N ALA A 50 -8.60 -7.99 -8.79
CA ALA A 50 -9.97 -8.51 -8.71
C ALA A 50 -11.02 -7.43 -9.00
N ARG A 51 -10.83 -6.22 -8.46
CA ARG A 51 -11.74 -5.08 -8.72
C ARG A 51 -11.71 -4.63 -10.17
N SER A 52 -10.52 -4.51 -10.77
CA SER A 52 -10.37 -4.13 -12.18
C SER A 52 -11.11 -5.11 -13.10
N ASN A 53 -10.96 -6.41 -12.84
CA ASN A 53 -11.64 -7.47 -13.58
C ASN A 53 -13.18 -7.40 -13.48
N LEU A 54 -13.72 -6.99 -12.33
CA LEU A 54 -15.17 -6.82 -12.14
C LEU A 54 -15.72 -5.60 -12.91
N THR A 55 -14.94 -4.52 -13.01
CA THR A 55 -15.37 -3.29 -13.71
C THR A 55 -15.33 -3.41 -15.24
N SER A 56 -14.59 -4.39 -15.78
CA SER A 56 -14.37 -4.54 -17.23
C SER A 56 -15.37 -5.45 -17.95
N GLY A 57 -16.40 -5.96 -17.26
CA GLY A 57 -17.57 -6.61 -17.88
C GLY A 57 -17.30 -7.60 -19.03
N SER A 58 -16.93 -8.85 -18.70
CA SER A 58 -17.05 -10.05 -19.54
C SER A 58 -16.26 -10.11 -20.86
N VAL A 59 -15.11 -10.80 -20.88
CA VAL A 59 -14.82 -11.91 -21.83
C VAL A 59 -13.85 -12.89 -21.17
N SER A 60 -14.22 -14.17 -21.23
CA SER A 60 -13.38 -15.37 -21.09
C SER A 60 -11.90 -15.14 -21.46
N ASN A 61 -11.00 -15.44 -20.54
CA ASN A 61 -9.95 -16.46 -20.74
C ASN A 61 -9.07 -16.52 -19.50
N ILE A 62 -9.02 -17.71 -18.93
CA ILE A 62 -7.90 -18.16 -18.10
C ILE A 62 -6.68 -18.16 -19.03
N ALA A 63 -5.84 -17.16 -18.90
CA ALA A 63 -4.42 -17.19 -19.19
C ALA A 63 -3.82 -16.45 -17.99
N ASP A 64 -3.48 -17.15 -16.92
CA ASP A 64 -2.15 -17.73 -16.72
C ASP A 64 -1.06 -16.97 -17.49
N ASP A 65 -0.10 -16.48 -16.72
CA ASP A 65 0.99 -15.60 -17.10
C ASP A 65 0.69 -14.10 -17.21
N ALA A 66 0.48 -13.51 -16.03
CA ALA A 66 1.29 -12.34 -15.71
C ALA A 66 2.16 -12.71 -14.52
N SER A 67 3.24 -13.43 -14.81
CA SER A 67 4.54 -13.10 -14.22
C SER A 67 4.87 -11.64 -14.56
N ALA A 68 4.05 -10.69 -14.07
CA ALA A 68 4.53 -9.35 -13.82
C ALA A 68 5.53 -9.59 -12.70
N SER A 69 6.79 -9.83 -13.11
CA SER A 69 7.95 -9.85 -12.25
C SER A 69 7.77 -8.67 -11.33
N VAL A 70 7.33 -8.95 -10.11
CA VAL A 70 7.09 -7.96 -9.08
C VAL A 70 8.50 -7.59 -8.70
N GLU A 71 9.07 -6.61 -9.41
CA GLU A 71 10.27 -5.99 -8.91
C GLU A 71 9.97 -5.65 -7.46
N PRO A 72 10.82 -6.08 -6.52
CA PRO A 72 10.62 -5.73 -5.13
C PRO A 72 10.69 -4.20 -5.07
N ARG A 73 9.51 -3.56 -5.04
CA ARG A 73 9.41 -2.12 -4.85
C ARG A 73 10.18 -1.83 -3.58
N SER A 74 10.91 -0.71 -3.57
CA SER A 74 11.73 -0.36 -2.42
C SER A 74 10.86 -0.37 -1.17
N ASN A 75 11.45 -0.77 -0.03
CA ASN A 75 10.70 -0.75 1.21
C ASN A 75 10.22 0.68 1.56
N GLN A 76 10.95 1.69 1.09
CA GLN A 76 10.55 3.09 1.16
C GLN A 76 9.20 3.33 0.48
N ASN A 77 9.07 2.94 -0.79
CA ASN A 77 7.86 3.12 -1.57
C ASN A 77 6.67 2.38 -0.93
N SER A 78 6.95 1.19 -0.41
CA SER A 78 5.99 0.34 0.28
C SER A 78 5.45 1.01 1.55
N LEU A 79 6.34 1.51 2.41
CA LEU A 79 5.96 2.25 3.61
C LEU A 79 5.23 3.55 3.27
N LEU A 80 5.66 4.26 2.22
CA LEU A 80 5.04 5.51 1.79
C LEU A 80 3.58 5.28 1.36
N LEU A 81 3.31 4.21 0.60
CA LEU A 81 1.94 3.84 0.23
C LEU A 81 1.07 3.54 1.45
N LEU A 82 1.58 2.76 2.40
CA LEU A 82 0.83 2.41 3.61
C LEU A 82 0.57 3.66 4.49
N TYR A 83 1.53 4.58 4.56
CA TYR A 83 1.37 5.88 5.19
C TYR A 83 0.23 6.68 4.55
N PHE A 84 0.27 6.89 3.23
CA PHE A 84 -0.79 7.62 2.53
C PHE A 84 -2.16 6.99 2.76
N ALA A 85 -2.25 5.66 2.68
CA ALA A 85 -3.50 4.94 2.87
C ALA A 85 -4.02 4.99 4.30
N MET A 86 -3.16 4.97 5.33
CA MET A 86 -3.61 4.95 6.72
C MET A 86 -3.92 6.33 7.30
N TYR A 87 -3.26 7.40 6.84
CA TYR A 87 -3.38 8.71 7.48
C TYR A 87 -3.79 9.85 6.54
N ASP A 88 -3.43 9.79 5.25
CA ASP A 88 -3.80 10.87 4.32
C ASP A 88 -5.08 10.56 3.53
N ALA A 89 -5.49 9.28 3.46
CA ALA A 89 -6.67 8.83 2.72
C ALA A 89 -7.97 9.47 3.19
N ASP A 90 -8.13 9.70 4.50
CA ASP A 90 -9.35 10.29 5.07
C ASP A 90 -9.56 11.72 4.55
N SER A 91 -8.49 12.48 4.34
CA SER A 91 -8.59 13.85 3.78
C SER A 91 -9.17 13.88 2.37
N LEU A 92 -9.18 12.74 1.66
CA LEU A 92 -9.72 12.63 0.32
C LEU A 92 -11.24 12.56 0.27
N SER A 93 -11.93 12.28 1.39
CA SER A 93 -13.41 12.26 1.42
C SER A 93 -14.00 13.63 1.15
N ASP A 94 -13.31 14.69 1.58
CA ASP A 94 -13.83 16.05 1.63
C ASP A 94 -13.54 16.87 0.36
N VAL A 95 -12.75 16.32 -0.55
CA VAL A 95 -12.38 16.96 -1.81
C VAL A 95 -13.19 16.44 -2.99
N SER A 96 -13.27 17.24 -4.06
CA SER A 96 -13.94 16.86 -5.30
C SER A 96 -13.34 15.61 -5.94
N ARG A 97 -14.13 14.92 -6.77
CA ARG A 97 -13.69 13.73 -7.50
C ARG A 97 -12.41 13.97 -8.30
N ASP A 98 -12.30 15.11 -8.98
CA ASP A 98 -11.12 15.43 -9.80
C ASP A 98 -9.88 15.71 -8.97
N SER A 99 -10.05 16.33 -7.79
CA SER A 99 -8.95 16.53 -6.83
C SER A 99 -8.48 15.22 -6.24
N ARG A 100 -9.41 14.32 -5.90
CA ARG A 100 -9.11 12.96 -5.45
C ARG A 100 -8.32 12.19 -6.50
N GLU A 101 -8.77 12.19 -7.75
CA GLU A 101 -8.08 11.48 -8.83
C GLU A 101 -6.67 12.05 -9.11
N ARG A 102 -6.50 13.37 -9.04
CA ARG A 102 -5.16 13.99 -9.13
C ARG A 102 -4.25 13.58 -7.97
N CYS A 103 -4.80 13.50 -6.76
CA CYS A 103 -4.04 13.06 -5.59
C CYS A 103 -3.60 11.59 -5.74
N LEU A 104 -4.50 10.70 -6.15
CA LEU A 104 -4.18 9.28 -6.39
C LEU A 104 -3.10 9.11 -7.48
N LYS A 105 -3.12 9.93 -8.53
CA LYS A 105 -2.07 9.95 -9.56
C LYS A 105 -0.72 10.41 -8.99
N SER A 106 -0.71 11.48 -8.21
CA SER A 106 0.51 11.95 -7.55
C SER A 106 1.09 10.90 -6.60
N TRP A 107 0.25 10.19 -5.84
CA TRP A 107 0.70 9.10 -4.99
C TRP A 107 1.20 7.90 -5.78
N SER A 108 0.58 7.59 -6.92
CA SER A 108 1.08 6.57 -7.86
C SER A 108 2.47 6.91 -8.38
N GLU A 109 2.73 8.17 -8.74
CA GLU A 109 4.05 8.65 -9.15
C GLU A 109 5.08 8.58 -8.02
N GLN A 110 4.73 9.07 -6.82
CA GLN A 110 5.63 9.11 -5.66
C GLN A 110 6.01 7.71 -5.16
N THR A 111 5.06 6.78 -5.17
CA THR A 111 5.27 5.41 -4.67
C THR A 111 5.69 4.43 -5.77
N GLY A 112 5.49 4.78 -7.04
CA GLY A 112 5.69 3.89 -8.17
C GLY A 112 4.69 2.73 -8.26
N PHE A 113 3.66 2.66 -7.40
CA PHE A 113 2.56 1.69 -7.56
C PHE A 113 1.59 2.17 -8.63
N SER A 114 0.92 1.23 -9.31
CA SER A 114 -0.14 1.59 -10.25
C SER A 114 -1.29 2.31 -9.53
N ILE A 115 -1.99 3.18 -10.25
CA ILE A 115 -3.12 3.93 -9.68
C ILE A 115 -4.19 3.03 -9.07
N ASP A 116 -4.41 1.83 -9.62
CA ASP A 116 -5.39 0.88 -9.10
C ASP A 116 -4.97 0.28 -7.75
N VAL A 117 -3.68 0.01 -7.58
CA VAL A 117 -3.13 -0.44 -6.29
C VAL A 117 -3.21 0.67 -5.25
N VAL A 118 -2.85 1.90 -5.63
CA VAL A 118 -2.99 3.08 -4.75
C VAL A 118 -4.45 3.28 -4.35
N ARG A 119 -5.37 3.22 -5.32
CA ARG A 119 -6.80 3.37 -5.07
C ARG A 119 -7.33 2.29 -4.14
N GLU A 120 -6.93 1.03 -4.32
CA GLU A 120 -7.36 -0.06 -3.43
C GLU A 120 -6.78 0.10 -2.02
N ALA A 121 -5.52 0.56 -1.88
CA ALA A 121 -4.94 0.87 -0.57
C ALA A 121 -5.73 1.98 0.14
N VAL A 122 -6.13 3.03 -0.60
CA VAL A 122 -6.96 4.12 -0.07
C VAL A 122 -8.37 3.66 0.32
N ILE A 123 -8.98 2.77 -0.47
CA ILE A 123 -10.29 2.18 -0.15
C ILE A 123 -10.22 1.36 1.15
N LEU A 124 -9.14 0.62 1.36
CA LEU A 124 -8.90 -0.10 2.61
C LEU A 124 -8.80 0.89 3.78
N GLY A 125 -8.03 1.95 3.61
CA GLY A 125 -7.77 2.93 4.66
C GLY A 125 -7.13 2.28 5.90
N GLN A 126 -7.16 2.99 7.02
CA GLN A 126 -6.68 2.45 8.30
C GLN A 126 -7.44 1.18 8.72
N ASN A 127 -8.77 1.18 8.57
CA ASN A 127 -9.64 0.10 9.05
C ASN A 127 -9.45 -1.22 8.28
N GLY A 128 -9.14 -1.15 6.99
CA GLY A 128 -8.84 -2.32 6.17
C GLY A 128 -7.39 -2.79 6.28
N LEU A 129 -6.44 -1.88 6.51
CA LEU A 129 -5.02 -2.22 6.57
C LEU A 129 -4.60 -2.83 7.90
N ARG A 130 -5.13 -2.38 9.04
CA ARG A 130 -4.75 -2.94 10.36
C ARG A 130 -4.99 -4.45 10.49
N PRO A 131 -6.16 -5.00 10.08
CA PRO A 131 -6.38 -6.44 10.12
C PRO A 131 -5.46 -7.21 9.16
N LEU A 132 -5.12 -6.62 7.99
CA LEU A 132 -4.19 -7.23 7.05
C LEU A 132 -2.77 -7.31 7.64
N ILE A 133 -2.30 -6.22 8.25
CA ILE A 133 -1.00 -6.19 8.94
C ILE A 133 -0.96 -7.27 10.03
N SER A 134 -2.00 -7.32 10.87
CA SER A 134 -2.10 -8.29 11.97
C SER A 134 -2.07 -9.74 11.46
N ALA A 135 -2.88 -10.06 10.44
CA ALA A 135 -2.91 -11.39 9.84
C ALA A 135 -1.59 -11.77 9.18
N SER A 136 -0.92 -10.84 8.50
CA SER A 136 0.38 -11.09 7.87
C SER A 136 1.50 -11.29 8.90
N SER A 137 1.44 -10.61 10.06
CA SER A 137 2.39 -10.82 11.15
C SER A 137 2.23 -12.19 11.81
N SER A 138 1.01 -12.66 12.04
CA SER A 138 0.76 -13.99 12.64
C SER A 138 1.12 -15.17 11.75
N ASN A 139 1.25 -14.98 10.42
CA ASN A 139 1.67 -16.03 9.49
C ASN A 139 3.19 -16.28 9.48
N LEU A 140 3.97 -15.44 10.17
CA LEU A 140 5.44 -15.55 10.26
C LEU A 140 5.94 -16.07 11.60
N GLU A 141 5.05 -16.27 12.58
CA GLU A 141 5.32 -16.94 13.86
C GLU A 141 5.09 -18.45 13.75
#